data_AF-A0A3M1L257-F1
#
_entry.id   AF-A0A3M1L257-F1
#
_cell.length_a   1.000
_cell.length_b   1.000
_cell.length_c   1.000
_cell.angle_alpha   90.00
_cell.angle_beta   90.00
_cell.angle_gamma   90.00
#
_symmetry.space_group_name_H-M   'P 1'
#
loop_
_entity.id
_entity.type
_entity.pdbx_description
1 polymer ?
#
loop_
_entity_poly.entity_id
_entity_poly.type
_entity_poly.pdbx_seq_one_letter_code
_entity_poly.pdbx_strand_id
1 'polypeptide(L)'
;LYNSSLAQRLTTFDTAELNLIKVDLFTFIRSLVEDPTQFNLPSDIITDLPCILPASVCNDPDRYVFYDGIHPTNIIHSQFAQFVNQKLVSTPEPFTLLNLVFAGWFILVREKTKN
;
A
#
# COMPACT_ATOMS: atom_id res chain seq x y z
N LEU A 1 0.07 -20.35 -13.81
CA LEU A 1 -0.77 -21.39 -13.19
C LEU A 1 -1.00 -21.13 -11.69
N TYR A 2 0.02 -20.90 -10.87
CA TYR A 2 -0.16 -20.71 -9.42
C TYR A 2 -1.13 -19.56 -9.06
N ASN A 3 -0.86 -18.31 -9.51
CA ASN A 3 -1.69 -17.15 -9.15
C ASN A 3 -3.15 -17.28 -9.60
N SER A 4 -3.40 -17.79 -10.81
CA SER A 4 -4.74 -18.03 -11.33
C SER A 4 -5.49 -19.09 -10.52
N SER A 5 -4.81 -20.17 -10.12
CA SER A 5 -5.41 -21.21 -9.28
C SER A 5 -5.65 -20.75 -7.85
N LEU A 6 -4.76 -19.94 -7.28
CA LEU A 6 -4.96 -19.31 -5.97
C LEU A 6 -6.17 -18.38 -6.02
N ALA A 7 -6.25 -17.49 -7.02
CA ALA A 7 -7.37 -16.57 -7.19
C ALA A 7 -8.71 -17.32 -7.30
N GLN A 8 -8.75 -18.42 -8.07
CA GLN A 8 -9.94 -19.27 -8.18
C GLN A 8 -10.30 -19.94 -6.85
N ARG A 9 -9.34 -20.46 -6.10
CA ARG A 9 -9.63 -21.08 -4.79
C ARG A 9 -10.10 -20.05 -3.77
N LEU A 10 -9.58 -18.82 -3.81
CA LEU A 10 -9.99 -17.75 -2.92
C LEU A 10 -11.46 -17.33 -3.12
N THR A 11 -12.07 -17.57 -4.29
CA THR A 11 -13.51 -17.27 -4.48
C THR A 11 -14.43 -18.13 -3.63
N THR A 12 -13.97 -19.28 -3.12
CA THR A 12 -14.80 -20.12 -2.22
C THR A 12 -14.96 -19.50 -0.84
N PHE A 13 -14.11 -18.53 -0.48
CA PHE A 13 -14.16 -17.80 0.77
C PHE A 13 -14.76 -16.40 0.60
N ASP A 14 -15.23 -16.06 -0.59
CA ASP A 14 -15.87 -14.77 -0.92
C ASP A 14 -17.32 -14.80 -0.42
N THR A 15 -17.49 -14.84 0.91
CA THR A 15 -18.79 -14.82 1.60
C THR A 15 -19.02 -13.46 2.24
N ALA A 16 -20.28 -13.14 2.54
CA ALA A 16 -20.62 -11.88 3.21
C ALA A 16 -20.04 -11.77 4.63
N GLU A 17 -19.61 -12.87 5.26
CA GLU A 17 -19.05 -12.86 6.61
C GLU A 17 -17.52 -12.63 6.64
N LEU A 18 -16.81 -12.88 5.52
CA LEU A 18 -15.37 -12.74 5.45
C LEU A 18 -14.96 -11.50 4.65
N ASN A 19 -14.24 -10.58 5.29
CA ASN A 19 -13.58 -9.49 4.59
C ASN A 19 -12.30 -9.99 3.90
N LEU A 20 -12.43 -10.54 2.70
CA LEU A 20 -11.31 -11.08 1.93
C LEU A 20 -10.69 -10.03 1.01
N ILE A 21 -9.47 -9.59 1.34
CA ILE A 21 -8.70 -8.63 0.54
C ILE A 21 -7.69 -9.39 -0.34
N LYS A 22 -7.90 -9.37 -1.66
CA LYS A 22 -7.01 -10.00 -2.64
C LYS A 22 -5.93 -9.00 -3.07
N VAL A 23 -4.67 -9.30 -2.77
CA VAL A 23 -3.52 -8.47 -3.16
C VAL A 23 -2.77 -9.15 -4.30
N ASP A 24 -2.72 -8.53 -5.47
CA ASP A 24 -1.96 -9.01 -6.62
C ASP A 24 -0.50 -8.52 -6.55
N LEU A 25 0.31 -9.24 -5.77
CA LEU A 25 1.74 -8.96 -5.63
C LEU A 25 2.50 -9.14 -6.95
N PHE A 26 2.07 -10.06 -7.81
CA PHE A 26 2.76 -10.32 -9.07
C PHE A 26 2.65 -9.12 -10.00
N THR A 27 1.43 -8.59 -10.18
CA THR A 27 1.22 -7.38 -10.97
C THR A 27 1.94 -6.18 -10.34
N PHE A 28 1.94 -6.04 -9.01
CA PHE A 28 2.70 -4.99 -8.31
C PHE A 28 4.19 -5.01 -8.68
N ILE A 29 4.88 -6.14 -8.51
CA ILE A 29 6.31 -6.25 -8.83
C ILE A 29 6.56 -6.01 -10.32
N ARG A 30 5.72 -6.53 -11.20
CA ARG A 30 5.86 -6.36 -12.65
C ARG A 30 5.75 -4.89 -13.05
N SER A 31 4.72 -4.19 -12.58
CA SER A 31 4.51 -2.77 -12.85
C SER A 31 5.63 -1.91 -12.26
N LEU A 32 6.13 -2.26 -11.07
CA LEU A 32 7.22 -1.54 -10.42
C LEU A 32 8.54 -1.64 -11.21
N VAL A 33 8.86 -2.83 -11.74
CA VAL A 33 10.05 -3.03 -12.56
C VAL A 33 9.91 -2.38 -13.95
N GLU A 34 8.70 -2.35 -14.51
CA GLU A 34 8.43 -1.73 -15.81
C GLU A 34 8.43 -0.20 -15.76
N ASP A 35 7.83 0.40 -14.73
CA ASP A 35 7.75 1.84 -14.53
C ASP A 35 7.71 2.18 -13.03
N PRO A 36 8.88 2.31 -12.38
CA PRO A 36 8.97 2.59 -10.94
C PRO A 36 8.37 3.94 -10.57
N THR A 37 8.22 4.88 -11.51
CA THR A 37 7.68 6.21 -11.25
C THR A 37 6.21 6.18 -10.83
N GLN A 38 5.47 5.14 -11.21
CA GLN A 38 4.08 4.89 -10.76
C GLN A 38 3.98 4.71 -9.24
N PHE A 39 5.08 4.33 -8.60
CA PHE A 39 5.18 4.09 -7.17
C PHE A 39 5.99 5.17 -6.45
N ASN A 40 6.12 6.37 -7.04
CA ASN A 40 6.94 7.46 -6.51
C ASN A 40 8.41 7.07 -6.28
N LEU A 41 8.92 6.11 -7.04
CA LEU A 41 10.33 5.73 -7.04
C LEU A 41 11.06 6.43 -8.20
N PRO A 42 12.37 6.68 -8.07
CA PRO A 42 13.17 7.24 -9.15
C PRO A 42 13.11 6.37 -10.42
N SER A 43 13.06 7.00 -11.60
CA SER A 43 13.09 6.30 -12.89
C SER A 43 14.39 5.55 -13.14
N ASP A 44 15.45 5.91 -12.42
CA ASP A 44 16.80 5.35 -12.51
C ASP A 44 17.15 4.42 -11.33
N ILE A 45 16.13 3.91 -10.62
CA ILE A 45 16.32 2.85 -9.63
C ILE A 45 16.86 1.58 -10.32
N ILE A 46 17.76 0.88 -9.64
CA ILE A 46 18.48 -0.27 -10.19
C ILE A 46 17.63 -1.53 -10.02
N THR A 47 17.27 -2.17 -11.13
CA THR A 47 16.36 -3.33 -11.18
C THR A 47 17.06 -4.65 -11.52
N ASP A 48 18.24 -4.59 -12.13
CA ASP A 48 18.95 -5.71 -12.75
C ASP A 48 20.15 -6.22 -11.93
N LEU A 49 20.55 -5.49 -10.90
CA LEU A 49 21.63 -5.86 -9.98
C LEU A 49 21.11 -5.78 -8.54
N PRO A 50 21.41 -6.77 -7.66
CA PRO A 50 21.10 -6.65 -6.24
C PRO A 50 22.09 -5.73 -5.53
N CYS A 51 21.66 -5.13 -4.42
CA CYS A 51 22.55 -4.34 -3.55
C CYS A 51 23.66 -5.20 -2.93
N ILE A 52 23.37 -6.46 -2.59
CA ILE A 52 24.33 -7.41 -2.03
C ILE A 52 24.83 -8.38 -3.09
N LEU A 53 26.15 -8.44 -3.19
CA LEU A 53 26.91 -9.44 -3.94
C LEU A 53 27.83 -10.19 -2.98
N PRO A 54 28.34 -11.39 -3.33
CA PRO A 54 29.17 -12.20 -2.44
C PRO A 54 30.37 -11.47 -1.80
N ALA A 55 30.90 -10.44 -2.46
CA ALA A 55 32.09 -9.70 -2.03
C ALA A 55 31.84 -8.22 -1.72
N SER A 56 30.60 -7.72 -1.84
CA SER A 56 30.32 -6.29 -1.64
C SER A 56 28.86 -6.02 -1.28
N VAL A 57 28.64 -4.93 -0.57
CA VAL A 57 27.32 -4.36 -0.31
C VAL A 57 27.30 -2.95 -0.90
N CYS A 58 26.20 -2.58 -1.55
CA CYS A 58 26.02 -1.24 -2.10
C CYS A 58 26.02 -0.17 -1.00
N ASN A 59 26.39 1.06 -1.34
CA ASN A 59 26.43 2.17 -0.36
C ASN A 59 25.05 2.75 -0.04
N ASP A 60 24.08 2.58 -0.95
CA ASP A 60 22.73 3.13 -0.83
C ASP A 60 21.70 2.09 -1.32
N PRO A 61 21.11 1.29 -0.40
CA PRO A 61 20.11 0.29 -0.73
C PRO A 61 18.81 0.86 -1.31
N ASP A 62 18.47 2.13 -1.03
CA ASP A 62 17.22 2.74 -1.51
C ASP A 62 17.23 2.99 -3.03
N ARG A 63 18.41 2.87 -3.66
CA ARG A 63 18.62 2.93 -5.12
C ARG A 63 18.38 1.62 -5.83
N TYR A 64 18.03 0.54 -5.11
CA TYR A 64 17.91 -0.81 -5.66
C TYR A 64 16.51 -1.36 -5.41
N VAL A 65 15.97 -2.10 -6.38
CA VAL A 65 14.72 -2.85 -6.18
C VAL A 65 14.96 -4.07 -5.29
N PHE A 66 16.07 -4.78 -5.49
CA PHE A 66 16.39 -5.98 -4.74
C PHE A 66 17.61 -5.80 -3.83
N TYR A 67 17.46 -6.26 -2.59
CA TYR A 67 18.53 -6.30 -1.61
C TYR A 67 19.53 -7.42 -1.93
N ASP A 68 19.02 -8.61 -2.26
CA ASP A 68 19.79 -9.75 -2.77
C ASP A 68 19.15 -10.29 -4.05
N GLY A 69 19.48 -11.51 -4.49
CA GLY A 69 18.96 -12.06 -5.74
C GLY A 69 17.44 -12.26 -5.82
N ILE A 70 16.68 -12.17 -4.71
CA ILE A 70 15.24 -12.42 -4.70
C ILE A 70 14.43 -11.53 -3.74
N HIS A 71 15.05 -10.98 -2.70
CA HIS A 71 14.35 -10.18 -1.69
C HIS A 71 14.37 -8.69 -2.04
N PRO A 72 13.22 -7.99 -2.02
CA PRO A 72 13.17 -6.54 -2.24
C PRO A 72 13.87 -5.75 -1.13
N THR A 73 14.28 -4.52 -1.44
CA THR A 73 14.80 -3.58 -0.43
C THR A 73 13.69 -3.02 0.46
N ASN A 74 14.08 -2.36 1.56
CA ASN A 74 13.18 -1.64 2.46
C ASN A 74 12.26 -0.64 1.74
N ILE A 75 12.78 0.12 0.77
CA ILE A 75 11.99 1.13 0.06
C ILE A 75 10.92 0.46 -0.79
N ILE A 76 11.21 -0.69 -1.42
CA ILE A 76 10.21 -1.47 -2.16
C ILE A 76 9.18 -2.09 -1.21
N HIS A 77 9.61 -2.62 -0.06
CA HIS A 77 8.67 -3.07 0.97
C HIS A 77 7.75 -1.95 1.47
N SER A 78 8.26 -0.72 1.63
CA SER A 78 7.47 0.46 1.97
C SER A 78 6.43 0.76 0.89
N GLN A 79 6.81 0.76 -0.39
CA GLN A 79 5.86 0.97 -1.49
C GLN A 79 4.80 -0.15 -1.58
N PHE A 80 5.20 -1.39 -1.31
CA PHE A 80 4.24 -2.50 -1.23
C PHE A 80 3.24 -2.31 -0.10
N ALA A 81 3.70 -1.85 1.08
CA ALA A 81 2.80 -1.54 2.19
C ALA A 81 1.81 -0.42 1.84
N GLN A 82 2.25 0.63 1.15
CA GLN A 82 1.37 1.69 0.65
C GLN A 82 0.34 1.16 -0.34
N PHE A 83 0.77 0.32 -1.29
CA PHE A 83 -0.12 -0.34 -2.25
C PHE A 83 -1.17 -1.22 -1.56
N VAL A 84 -0.79 -1.97 -0.52
CA VAL A 84 -1.73 -2.78 0.27
C VAL A 84 -2.69 -1.88 1.06
N ASN A 85 -2.20 -0.82 1.69
CA ASN A 85 -3.02 0.10 2.47
C ASN A 85 -4.13 0.76 1.63
N GLN A 86 -3.88 1.05 0.34
CA GLN A 86 -4.90 1.56 -0.58
C GLN A 86 -6.04 0.57 -0.86
N LYS A 87 -5.82 -0.73 -0.62
CA LYS A 87 -6.82 -1.79 -0.79
C LYS A 87 -7.60 -2.06 0.49
N LEU A 88 -7.15 -1.54 1.63
CA LEU A 88 -7.88 -1.63 2.88
C LEU A 88 -9.04 -0.64 2.81
N VAL A 89 -10.27 -1.13 2.98
CA VAL A 89 -11.43 -0.27 3.13
C VAL A 89 -11.23 0.53 4.42
N SER A 90 -11.17 1.86 4.33
CA SER A 90 -11.29 2.69 5.52
C SER A 90 -12.64 2.39 6.13
N THR A 91 -12.67 1.90 7.37
CA THR A 91 -13.90 1.87 8.16
C THR A 91 -14.48 3.29 8.10
N PRO A 92 -15.73 3.48 7.61
CA PRO A 92 -16.35 4.79 7.64
C PRO A 92 -16.24 5.30 9.08
N GLU A 93 -15.61 6.46 9.26
CA GLU A 93 -15.64 7.13 10.56
C GLU A 93 -17.11 7.16 11.00
N PRO A 94 -17.43 6.64 12.20
CA PRO A 94 -18.83 6.51 12.59
C PRO A 94 -19.48 7.90 12.48
N PHE A 95 -20.69 7.96 11.93
CA PHE A 95 -21.47 9.19 11.79
C PHE A 95 -21.53 10.04 13.07
N THR A 96 -21.25 9.42 14.24
CA THR A 96 -20.97 10.07 15.51
C THR A 96 -19.98 11.24 15.41
N LEU A 97 -18.84 11.12 14.71
CA LEU A 97 -17.87 12.22 14.59
C LEU A 97 -18.46 13.39 13.80
N LEU A 98 -19.17 13.11 12.71
CA LEU A 98 -19.85 14.13 11.93
C LEU A 98 -20.91 14.86 12.76
N ASN A 99 -21.71 14.11 13.54
CA ASN A 99 -22.70 14.67 14.45
C ASN A 99 -22.07 15.52 15.56
N LEU A 100 -20.92 15.12 16.10
CA LEU A 100 -20.19 15.90 17.11
C LEU A 100 -19.66 17.22 16.53
N VAL A 101 -19.15 17.20 15.30
CA VAL A 101 -18.71 18.42 14.59
C VAL A 101 -19.89 19.36 14.35
N PHE A 102 -21.03 18.84 13.87
CA PHE A 102 -22.22 19.66 13.66
C PHE A 102 -22.78 20.20 14.99
N ALA A 103 -22.82 19.40 16.06
CA ALA A 103 -23.25 19.86 17.37
C ALA A 103 -22.34 20.98 17.91
N GLY A 104 -21.02 20.83 17.80
CA GLY A 104 -20.05 21.86 18.16
C GLY A 104 -20.24 23.15 17.36
N TRP A 105 -20.46 23.04 16.04
CA TRP A 105 -20.76 24.18 15.17
C TRP A 105 -22.04 24.90 15.60
N PHE A 106 -23.11 24.16 15.87
CA PHE A 106 -24.39 24.72 16.32
C PHE A 106 -24.25 25.47 17.66
N ILE A 107 -23.46 24.95 18.61
CA ILE A 107 -23.19 25.62 19.89
C ILE A 107 -22.44 26.94 19.66
N LEU A 108 -21.39 26.94 18.84
CA LEU A 108 -20.59 28.13 18.53
C LEU A 108 -21.40 29.21 17.81
N VAL A 109 -22.24 28.83 16.84
CA VAL A 109 -23.14 29.76 16.15
C VAL A 109 -24.14 30.37 17.13
N ARG A 110 -24.71 29.55 18.02
CA ARG A 110 -25.70 30.01 19.00
C ARG A 110 -25.10 30.96 20.03
N GLU A 111 -23.87 30.75 20.47
CA GLU A 111 -23.14 31.70 21.33
C GLU A 111 -22.88 33.03 20.62
N LYS A 112 -22.43 32.98 19.36
CA LYS A 112 -22.14 34.20 18.58
C LYS A 112 -23.39 35.06 18.35
N THR A 113 -24.58 34.46 18.25
CA THR A 113 -25.84 35.19 18.08
C THR A 113 -26.43 35.78 19.36
N LYS A 114 -25.88 35.46 20.54
CA LYS A 114 -26.36 35.97 21.84
C LYS A 114 -25.60 37.22 22.33
N ASN A 115 -24.52 37.60 21.67
CA ASN A 115 -23.77 38.84 21.86
C ASN A 115 -24.15 39.87 20.79
#